data_AF-A0A9E3BHL3-F1
#
_entry.id   AF-A0A9E3BHL3-F1
#
_cell.length_a   1.000
_cell.length_b   1.000
_cell.length_c   1.000
_cell.angle_alpha   90.00
_cell.angle_beta   90.00
_cell.angle_gamma   90.00
#
_symmetry.space_group_name_H-M   'P 1'
#
loop_
_entity.id
_entity.type
_entity.pdbx_description
1 polymer ?
#
loop_
_entity_poly.entity_id
_entity_poly.type
_entity_poly.pdbx_seq_one_letter_code
_entity_poly.pdbx_strand_id
1 'polypeptide(L)' 'MSTAAGVDAPLYRPFREDDLPGVLRLWEEESGWGGITPEQWRRWFVERPDGPCLVMVAEEG' A
#
# COMPACT_ATOMS: atom_id res chain seq x y z
N MET A 1 -21.02 5.88 -27.41
CA MET A 1 -19.87 6.39 -26.62
C MET A 1 -20.35 6.47 -25.18
N SER A 2 -19.89 5.56 -24.31
CA SER A 2 -20.21 5.58 -22.89
C SER A 2 -19.18 6.45 -22.19
N THR A 3 -19.60 7.58 -21.61
CA THR A 3 -18.78 8.32 -20.68
C THR A 3 -18.59 7.44 -19.45
N ALA A 4 -17.38 6.91 -19.26
CA ALA A 4 -17.01 6.32 -17.98
C ALA A 4 -17.33 7.35 -16.89
N ALA A 5 -18.08 6.92 -15.86
CA ALA A 5 -18.33 7.72 -14.68
C ALA A 5 -16.98 8.26 -14.17
N GLY A 6 -16.94 9.56 -13.86
CA GLY A 6 -15.76 10.18 -13.27
C GLY A 6 -15.47 9.50 -11.93
N VAL A 7 -14.55 8.55 -11.95
CA VAL A 7 -13.84 8.13 -10.74
C VAL A 7 -12.84 9.23 -10.47
N ASP A 8 -13.04 9.94 -9.36
CA ASP A 8 -12.04 10.88 -8.88
C ASP A 8 -10.69 10.17 -8.83
N ALA A 9 -9.67 10.81 -9.41
CA ALA A 9 -8.36 10.22 -9.49
C ALA A 9 -7.82 10.00 -8.07
N PRO A 10 -7.22 8.85 -7.77
CA PRO A 10 -6.71 8.59 -6.43
C PRO A 10 -5.62 9.59 -6.07
N LEU A 11 -5.68 10.07 -4.84
CA LEU A 11 -4.64 10.91 -4.28
C LEU A 11 -3.54 10.02 -3.69
N TYR A 12 -2.29 10.37 -3.98
CA TYR A 12 -1.13 9.63 -3.49
C TYR A 12 -0.46 10.39 -2.36
N ARG A 13 -0.16 9.69 -1.27
CA ARG A 13 0.60 10.22 -0.14
C ARG A 13 1.58 9.20 0.43
N PRO A 14 2.62 9.65 1.17
CA PRO A 14 3.46 8.73 1.92
C PRO A 14 2.64 7.85 2.87
N PHE A 15 3.06 6.60 3.00
CA PHE A 15 2.55 5.63 3.96
C PHE A 15 2.65 6.16 5.40
N ARG A 16 1.65 5.82 6.20
CA ARG A 16 1.59 6.01 7.66
C ARG A 16 1.37 4.64 8.31
N GLU A 17 1.83 4.45 9.55
CA GLU A 17 1.67 3.16 10.24
C GLU A 17 0.20 2.70 10.32
N ASP A 18 -0.76 3.62 10.41
CA ASP A 18 -2.20 3.31 10.44
C ASP A 18 -2.71 2.72 9.12
N ASP A 19 -1.98 2.87 8.01
CA ASP A 19 -2.31 2.25 6.73
C ASP A 19 -1.93 0.76 6.68
N LEU A 20 -1.09 0.29 7.62
CA LEU A 20 -0.52 -1.07 7.59
C LEU A 20 -1.58 -2.18 7.48
N PRO A 21 -2.69 -2.16 8.24
CA PRO A 21 -3.72 -3.18 8.09
C PRO A 21 -4.31 -3.23 6.67
N GLY A 22 -4.51 -2.07 6.04
CA GLY A 22 -5.02 -1.97 4.67
C GLY A 22 -4.01 -2.48 3.65
N VAL A 23 -2.73 -2.12 3.81
CA VAL A 23 -1.64 -2.58 2.94
C VAL A 23 -1.47 -4.09 3.02
N LEU A 24 -1.50 -4.68 4.22
CA LEU A 24 -1.40 -6.13 4.40
C LEU A 24 -2.57 -6.87 3.75
N ARG A 25 -3.79 -6.34 3.89
CA ARG A 25 -4.97 -6.88 3.20
C ARG A 25 -4.81 -6.84 1.68
N LEU A 26 -4.42 -5.68 1.12
CA LEU A 26 -4.21 -5.54 -0.32
C LEU A 26 -3.09 -6.44 -0.83
N TRP A 27 -2.01 -6.59 -0.06
CA TRP A 27 -0.93 -7.51 -0.41
C TRP A 27 -1.46 -8.94 -0.51
N GLU A 28 -2.20 -9.42 0.48
CA GLU A 28 -2.76 -10.77 0.49
C GLU A 28 -3.77 -10.98 -0.66
N GLU A 29 -4.69 -10.04 -0.85
CA GLU A 29 -5.81 -10.17 -1.79
C GLU A 29 -5.40 -9.93 -3.26
N GLU A 30 -4.47 -9.01 -3.52
CA GLU A 30 -4.20 -8.52 -4.89
C GLU A 30 -2.84 -8.96 -5.46
N SER A 31 -1.86 -9.34 -4.64
CA SER A 31 -0.52 -9.71 -5.15
C SER A 31 -0.45 -11.12 -5.72
N GLY A 32 -1.30 -12.04 -5.23
CA GLY A 32 -1.20 -13.47 -5.50
C GLY A 32 -0.02 -14.17 -4.81
N TRP A 33 0.68 -13.50 -3.88
CA TRP A 33 1.85 -14.05 -3.16
C TRP A 33 1.52 -14.59 -1.76
N GLY A 34 0.26 -14.46 -1.34
CA GLY A 34 -0.19 -14.77 0.02
C GLY A 34 0.08 -13.62 1.00
N GLY A 35 -0.44 -13.77 2.22
CA GLY A 35 -0.28 -12.77 3.28
C GLY A 35 1.14 -12.73 3.87
N ILE A 36 1.51 -11.57 4.41
CA ILE A 36 2.72 -11.36 5.19
C ILE A 36 2.38 -10.75 6.55
N THR A 37 3.24 -10.96 7.54
CA THR A 37 3.02 -10.38 8.88
C THR A 37 3.50 -8.92 8.95
N PRO A 38 3.00 -8.12 9.92
CA PRO A 38 3.51 -6.77 10.18
C PRO A 38 5.03 -6.73 10.36
N GLU A 39 5.62 -7.72 11.02
CA GLU A 39 7.07 -7.81 11.26
C GLU A 39 7.83 -8.06 9.97
N GLN A 40 7.31 -8.91 9.08
CA GLN A 40 7.90 -9.15 7.76
C GLN A 40 7.88 -7.87 6.92
N TRP A 41 6.74 -7.17 6.90
CA TRP A 41 6.62 -5.87 6.22
C TRP A 41 7.67 -4.86 6.73
N ARG A 42 7.77 -4.67 8.05
CA ARG A 42 8.75 -3.75 8.64
C ARG A 42 10.17 -4.12 8.28
N ARG A 43 10.53 -5.41 8.36
CA ARG A 43 11.86 -5.89 7.99
C ARG A 43 12.20 -5.61 6.53
N TRP A 44 11.22 -5.70 5.62
CA TRP A 44 11.45 -5.53 4.19
C TRP A 44 11.43 -4.07 3.71
N PHE A 45 10.67 -3.20 4.37
CA PHE A 45 10.42 -1.83 3.88
C PHE A 45 10.85 -0.73 4.86
N VAL A 46 10.96 -0.98 6.16
CA VAL A 46 11.24 0.06 7.17
C VAL A 46 12.63 -0.10 7.79
N GLU A 47 12.97 -1.31 8.23
CA GLU A 47 14.16 -1.61 9.04
C GLU A 47 15.36 -2.05 8.19
N ARG A 48 15.43 -1.62 6.93
CA ARG A 48 16.48 -2.09 6.03
C ARG A 48 17.83 -1.42 6.34
N PRO A 49 18.96 -2.13 6.13
CA PRO A 49 20.30 -1.58 6.38
C PRO A 49 20.65 -0.35 5.52
N ASP A 50 20.06 -0.24 4.34
CA ASP A 50 20.21 0.86 3.39
C ASP A 50 19.23 2.03 3.62
N GLY A 51 18.41 1.95 4.68
CA GLY A 51 17.38 2.91 5.02
C GLY A 51 15.98 2.49 4.55
N PRO A 52 14.92 3.13 5.08
CA PRO A 52 13.55 2.78 4.77
C PRO A 52 13.21 3.05 3.29
N CYS A 53 12.38 2.18 2.70
CA CYS A 53 11.79 2.40 1.41
C CYS A 53 10.78 3.57 1.49
N LEU A 54 10.72 4.38 0.42
CA LEU A 54 9.59 5.28 0.22
C LEU A 54 8.39 4.44 -0.25
N VAL A 55 7.39 4.29 0.61
CA VAL A 55 6.11 3.65 0.29
C VAL A 55 5.06 4.74 0.13
N MET A 56 4.34 4.69 -1.00
CA MET A 56 3.22 5.58 -1.30
C MET A 56 1.93 4.78 -1.30
N VAL A 57 0.89 5.33 -0.70
CA VAL A 57 -0.47 4.77 -0.68
C VAL A 57 -1.39 5.62 -1.54
N ALA A 58 -2.36 4.97 -2.18
CA ALA A 58 -3.44 5.61 -2.91
C ALA A 58 -4.69 5.63 -2.01
N GLU A 59 -5.34 6.79 -1.90
CA GLU A 59 -6.64 6.95 -1.24
C GLU A 59 -7.66 7.60 -2.19
N GLU A 60 -8.95 7.39 -1.94
CA GLU A 60 -10.03 8.01 -2.71
C GLU A 60 -9.92 9.54 -2.62
N GLY A 61 -10.06 10.21 -3.77
CA GLY A 61 -9.92 11.66 -3.93
C GLY A 61 -11.19 12.45 -3.61
#